data_AF-A0A6H5FVS3-F1
#
_entry.id   AF-A0A6H5FVS3-F1
#
_cell.length_a   1.000
_cell.length_b   1.000
_cell.length_c   1.000
_cell.angle_alpha   90.00
_cell.angle_beta   90.00
_cell.angle_gamma   90.00
#
_symmetry.space_group_name_H-M   'P 1'
#
loop_
_entity.id
_entity.type
_entity.pdbx_description
1 polymer ?
#
loop_
_entity_poly.entity_id
_entity_poly.type
_entity_poly.pdbx_seq_one_letter_code
_entity_poly.pdbx_strand_id
1 'polypeptide(L)'
;MSIEEKIPHMVEWWHLNEKILRGLPYNEDDISIAVDRSGVHLRNGSEDAFQKLEKSKVPVLVFSAGLGAIVSSILRHHNMLHDNVHVISNFFKIENGSIVGFNGTLLHIYNKNQRAIENLEYFEELAHRPNVILMGDSLGDANMNEGVREHGAVLKIGFLSVNIDDYLPQYLDKFDVVLIDDQTMTVFNAILDLIP
;
A
#
# COMPACT_ATOMS: atom_id res chain seq x y z
N MET A 1 -12.87 -3.12 20.85
CA MET A 1 -13.59 -3.71 19.70
C MET A 1 -12.70 -4.72 19.03
N SER A 2 -13.22 -5.92 18.78
CA SER A 2 -12.55 -6.92 17.96
C SER A 2 -12.43 -6.43 16.50
N ILE A 3 -11.67 -7.15 15.66
CA ILE A 3 -11.55 -6.80 14.24
C ILE A 3 -12.92 -6.94 13.56
N GLU A 4 -13.65 -8.00 13.87
CA GLU A 4 -14.99 -8.29 13.34
C GLU A 4 -15.98 -7.16 13.68
N GLU A 5 -15.91 -6.61 14.89
CA GLU A 5 -16.72 -5.47 15.30
C GLU A 5 -16.32 -4.18 14.57
N LYS A 6 -15.04 -4.00 14.23
CA LYS A 6 -14.54 -2.80 13.53
C LYS A 6 -14.84 -2.80 12.03
N ILE A 7 -14.93 -3.96 11.39
CA ILE A 7 -15.13 -4.08 9.93
C ILE A 7 -16.37 -3.32 9.44
N PRO A 8 -17.58 -3.48 10.02
CA PRO A 8 -18.76 -2.74 9.57
C PRO A 8 -18.57 -1.22 9.60
N HIS A 9 -17.88 -0.70 10.62
CA HIS A 9 -17.58 0.73 10.73
C HIS A 9 -16.60 1.22 9.67
N MET A 10 -15.62 0.40 9.29
CA MET A 10 -14.69 0.75 8.20
C MET A 10 -15.41 0.78 6.85
N VAL A 11 -16.33 -0.16 6.62
CA VAL A 11 -17.16 -0.17 5.40
C VAL A 11 -18.07 1.06 5.37
N GLU A 12 -18.74 1.38 6.47
CA GLU A 12 -19.59 2.57 6.59
C GLU A 12 -18.77 3.85 6.36
N TRP A 13 -17.59 3.96 6.95
CA TRP A 13 -16.72 5.11 6.78
C TRP A 13 -16.37 5.34 5.31
N TRP A 14 -15.97 4.30 4.58
CA TRP A 14 -15.68 4.39 3.15
C TRP A 14 -16.92 4.68 2.29
N HIS A 15 -18.07 4.13 2.64
CA HIS A 15 -19.33 4.45 1.95
C HIS A 15 -19.72 5.92 2.12
N LEU A 16 -19.52 6.48 3.33
CA LEU A 16 -19.73 7.91 3.59
C LEU A 16 -18.74 8.78 2.80
N ASN A 17 -17.48 8.38 2.69
CA ASN A 17 -16.50 9.07 1.84
C ASN A 17 -16.94 9.06 0.36
N GLU A 18 -17.36 7.90 -0.16
CA GLU A 18 -17.87 7.80 -1.53
C GLU A 18 -19.03 8.77 -1.77
N LYS A 19 -19.98 8.83 -0.83
CA LYS A 19 -21.13 9.72 -0.91
C LYS A 19 -20.73 11.20 -0.95
N ILE A 20 -19.69 11.60 -0.23
CA ILE A 20 -19.16 12.97 -0.23
C ILE A 20 -18.47 13.30 -1.56
N LEU A 21 -17.74 12.34 -2.13
CA LEU A 21 -16.95 12.55 -3.34
C LEU A 21 -17.79 12.47 -4.62
N ARG A 22 -18.93 11.77 -4.57
CA ARG A 22 -19.83 11.59 -5.71
C ARG A 22 -20.35 12.94 -6.24
N GLY A 23 -20.27 13.12 -7.56
CA GLY A 23 -20.69 14.31 -8.27
C GLY A 23 -19.60 15.38 -8.40
N LEU A 24 -18.50 15.28 -7.65
CA LEU A 24 -17.36 16.19 -7.82
C LEU A 24 -16.72 16.00 -9.21
N PRO A 25 -16.28 17.08 -9.87
CA PRO A 25 -15.48 16.96 -11.08
C PRO A 25 -14.16 16.26 -10.76
N TYR A 26 -13.69 15.43 -11.68
CA TYR A 26 -12.40 14.77 -11.58
C TYR A 26 -11.48 15.27 -12.67
N ASN A 27 -10.32 15.77 -12.26
CA ASN A 27 -9.21 16.10 -13.14
C ASN A 27 -7.91 15.61 -12.48
N GLU A 28 -7.12 14.88 -13.25
CA GLU A 28 -5.85 14.35 -12.77
C GLU A 28 -4.81 15.46 -12.53
N ASP A 29 -4.85 16.54 -13.31
CA ASP A 29 -3.96 17.68 -13.14
C ASP A 29 -4.20 18.39 -11.79
N ASP A 30 -5.46 18.48 -11.35
CA ASP A 30 -5.81 19.07 -10.06
C ASP A 30 -5.25 18.22 -8.90
N ILE A 31 -5.21 16.90 -9.06
CA ILE A 31 -4.58 15.99 -8.07
C ILE A 31 -3.06 16.20 -8.05
N SER A 32 -2.41 16.33 -9.22
CA SER A 32 -0.98 16.64 -9.29
C SER A 32 -0.66 17.94 -8.57
N ILE A 33 -1.41 19.01 -8.85
CA ILE A 33 -1.25 20.32 -8.20
C ILE A 33 -1.47 20.21 -6.68
N ALA A 34 -2.46 19.43 -6.25
CA ALA A 34 -2.74 19.23 -4.83
C ALA A 34 -1.58 18.48 -4.14
N VAL A 35 -1.03 17.45 -4.77
CA VAL A 35 0.15 16.71 -4.26
C VAL A 35 1.35 17.65 -4.14
N ASP A 36 1.67 18.42 -5.18
CA ASP A 36 2.78 19.38 -5.18
C ASP A 36 2.68 20.39 -4.03
N ARG A 37 1.45 20.82 -3.70
CA ARG A 37 1.18 21.80 -2.65
C ARG A 37 1.05 21.20 -1.25
N SER A 38 0.79 19.90 -1.15
CA SER A 38 0.48 19.25 0.13
C SER A 38 1.65 19.22 1.11
N GLY A 39 2.88 19.30 0.60
CA GLY A 39 4.07 19.02 1.41
C GLY A 39 4.07 17.58 1.92
N VAL A 40 3.53 16.64 1.15
CA VAL A 40 3.64 15.21 1.46
C VAL A 40 5.12 14.81 1.44
N HIS A 41 5.52 14.00 2.41
CA HIS A 41 6.89 13.49 2.50
C HIS A 41 6.84 11.96 2.52
N LEU A 42 7.80 11.35 1.82
CA LEU A 42 8.07 9.92 1.93
C LEU A 42 9.13 9.68 3.01
N ARG A 43 9.23 8.44 3.49
CA ARG A 43 10.33 8.06 4.38
C ARG A 43 11.67 8.27 3.69
N ASN A 44 12.66 8.76 4.42
CA ASN A 44 13.99 9.04 3.86
C ASN A 44 14.60 7.77 3.24
N GLY A 45 15.10 7.85 2.01
CA GLY A 45 15.64 6.69 1.28
C GLY A 45 14.60 5.87 0.50
N SER A 46 13.35 6.34 0.39
CA SER A 46 12.33 5.67 -0.45
C SER A 46 12.70 5.67 -1.93
N GLU A 47 13.19 6.80 -2.46
CA GLU A 47 13.62 6.92 -3.86
C GLU A 47 14.76 5.95 -4.18
N ASP A 48 15.78 5.85 -3.31
CA ASP A 48 16.89 4.90 -3.46
C ASP A 48 16.41 3.45 -3.52
N ALA A 49 15.45 3.09 -2.65
CA ALA A 49 14.90 1.74 -2.63
C ALA A 49 14.16 1.41 -3.93
N PHE A 50 13.33 2.33 -4.44
CA PHE A 50 12.60 2.13 -5.69
C PHE A 50 13.54 2.06 -6.90
N GLN A 51 14.59 2.86 -6.95
CA GLN A 51 15.62 2.78 -8.00
C GLN A 51 16.38 1.44 -7.97
N LYS A 52 16.71 0.91 -6.79
CA LYS A 52 17.35 -0.42 -6.67
C LYS A 52 16.41 -1.52 -7.18
N LEU A 53 15.13 -1.46 -6.79
CA LEU A 53 14.12 -2.43 -7.21
C LEU A 53 13.88 -2.39 -8.72
N GLU A 54 13.81 -1.19 -9.32
CA GLU A 54 13.69 -1.01 -10.77
C GLU A 54 14.90 -1.61 -11.50
N LYS A 55 16.12 -1.27 -11.09
CA LYS A 55 17.37 -1.77 -11.70
C LYS A 55 17.46 -3.29 -11.67
N SER A 56 17.05 -3.91 -10.56
CA SER A 56 17.01 -5.36 -10.38
C SER A 56 15.74 -6.01 -10.95
N LYS A 57 14.85 -5.23 -11.59
CA LYS A 57 13.57 -5.68 -12.14
C LYS A 57 12.75 -6.49 -11.13
N VAL A 58 12.74 -6.05 -9.88
CA VAL A 58 11.95 -6.65 -8.80
C VAL A 58 10.55 -6.04 -8.85
N PRO A 59 9.48 -6.83 -9.03
CA PRO A 59 8.12 -6.33 -8.99
C PRO A 59 7.80 -5.72 -7.63
N VAL A 60 7.15 -4.55 -7.65
CA VAL A 60 6.72 -3.82 -6.46
C VAL A 60 5.21 -3.69 -6.49
N LEU A 61 4.55 -4.22 -5.46
CA LEU A 61 3.11 -4.00 -5.26
C LEU A 61 2.89 -2.97 -4.17
N VAL A 62 2.34 -1.81 -4.54
CA VAL A 62 1.82 -0.82 -3.60
C VAL A 62 0.35 -1.15 -3.32
N PHE A 63 0.08 -1.86 -2.23
CA PHE A 63 -1.27 -2.26 -1.84
C PHE A 63 -1.84 -1.32 -0.77
N SER A 64 -2.62 -0.34 -1.22
CA SER A 64 -3.10 0.77 -0.40
C SER A 64 -4.62 0.77 -0.24
N ALA A 65 -5.10 0.86 1.00
CA ALA A 65 -6.52 1.11 1.27
C ALA A 65 -6.88 2.60 1.13
N GLY A 66 -5.97 3.46 0.64
CA GLY A 66 -6.21 4.87 0.40
C GLY A 66 -6.88 5.14 -0.97
N LEU A 67 -6.71 6.36 -1.47
CA LEU A 67 -7.20 6.79 -2.77
C LEU A 67 -6.13 6.57 -3.85
N GLY A 68 -6.38 5.66 -4.79
CA GLY A 68 -5.37 5.20 -5.76
C GLY A 68 -4.83 6.28 -6.67
N ALA A 69 -5.68 7.23 -7.09
CA ALA A 69 -5.26 8.37 -7.92
C ALA A 69 -4.24 9.25 -7.19
N ILE A 70 -4.43 9.45 -5.87
CA ILE A 70 -3.51 10.25 -5.04
C ILE A 70 -2.21 9.49 -4.83
N VAL A 71 -2.27 8.19 -4.48
CA VAL A 71 -1.08 7.34 -4.31
C VAL A 71 -0.22 7.36 -5.58
N SER A 72 -0.85 7.18 -6.75
CA SER A 72 -0.17 7.18 -8.04
C SER A 72 0.45 8.54 -8.37
N SER A 73 -0.25 9.63 -8.03
CA SER A 73 0.26 11.00 -8.21
C SER A 73 1.48 11.28 -7.33
N ILE A 74 1.46 10.85 -6.06
CA ILE A 74 2.62 10.97 -5.14
C ILE A 74 3.81 10.19 -5.67
N LEU A 75 3.62 8.94 -6.12
CA LEU A 75 4.70 8.14 -6.69
C LEU A 75 5.28 8.79 -7.96
N ARG A 76 4.44 9.38 -8.82
CA ARG A 76 4.90 10.13 -9.99
C ARG A 76 5.68 11.40 -9.61
N HIS A 77 5.19 12.15 -8.64
CA HIS A 77 5.85 13.37 -8.15
C HIS A 77 7.30 13.08 -7.71
N HIS A 78 7.54 11.94 -7.07
CA HIS A 78 8.86 11.49 -6.64
C HIS A 78 9.64 10.65 -7.67
N ASN A 79 9.16 10.52 -8.92
CA ASN A 79 9.74 9.67 -9.96
C ASN A 79 9.90 8.19 -9.55
N MET A 80 8.96 7.67 -8.76
CA MET A 80 8.97 6.31 -8.21
C MET A 80 7.94 5.38 -8.86
N LEU A 81 7.07 5.88 -9.74
CA LEU A 81 6.10 5.05 -10.46
C LEU A 81 6.75 4.43 -11.72
N HIS A 82 7.72 3.55 -11.52
CA HIS A 82 8.44 2.81 -12.57
C HIS A 82 7.57 1.68 -13.17
N ASP A 83 8.01 1.09 -14.29
CA ASP A 83 7.30 0.01 -14.98
C ASP A 83 7.13 -1.26 -14.10
N ASN A 84 8.03 -1.50 -13.15
CA ASN A 84 7.94 -2.63 -12.21
C ASN A 84 7.02 -2.35 -11.01
N VAL A 85 6.37 -1.18 -10.93
CA VAL A 85 5.51 -0.78 -9.81
C VAL A 85 4.04 -0.91 -10.20
N HIS A 86 3.32 -1.74 -9.46
CA HIS A 86 1.88 -1.91 -9.58
C HIS A 86 1.17 -1.31 -8.37
N VAL A 87 0.08 -0.56 -8.59
CA VAL A 87 -0.71 0.07 -7.52
C VAL A 87 -2.09 -0.56 -7.47
N ILE A 88 -2.44 -1.17 -6.33
CA ILE A 88 -3.79 -1.65 -6.03
C ILE A 88 -4.36 -0.79 -4.91
N SER A 89 -5.45 -0.07 -5.21
CA SER A 89 -6.06 0.88 -4.28
C SER A 89 -7.49 1.26 -4.69
N ASN A 90 -8.16 2.12 -3.91
CA ASN A 90 -9.49 2.61 -4.25
C ASN A 90 -9.39 3.70 -5.33
N PHE A 91 -9.48 3.31 -6.60
CA PHE A 91 -9.50 4.25 -7.73
C PHE A 91 -10.92 4.78 -7.98
N PHE A 92 -11.03 6.05 -8.35
CA PHE A 92 -12.32 6.65 -8.67
C PHE A 92 -12.92 6.05 -9.94
N LYS A 93 -14.22 5.79 -9.90
CA LYS A 93 -15.04 5.55 -11.08
C LYS A 93 -15.54 6.90 -11.61
N ILE A 94 -15.20 7.22 -12.85
CA ILE A 94 -15.52 8.50 -13.49
C ILE A 94 -16.54 8.28 -14.61
N GLU A 95 -17.61 9.07 -14.63
CA GLU A 95 -18.58 9.13 -15.73
C GLU A 95 -18.84 10.59 -16.07
N ASN A 96 -18.75 10.94 -17.36
CA ASN A 96 -18.95 12.32 -17.87
C ASN A 96 -18.12 13.39 -17.14
N GLY A 97 -16.90 13.04 -16.72
CA GLY A 97 -15.99 13.97 -16.02
C GLY A 97 -16.24 14.14 -14.52
N SER A 98 -17.20 13.41 -13.95
CA SER A 98 -17.51 13.44 -12.51
C SER A 98 -17.29 12.10 -11.84
N ILE A 99 -16.91 12.14 -10.56
CA ILE A 99 -16.79 10.95 -9.72
C ILE A 99 -18.19 10.36 -9.48
N VAL A 100 -18.38 9.08 -9.77
CA VAL A 100 -19.62 8.34 -9.49
C VAL A 100 -19.44 7.23 -8.46
N GLY A 101 -18.23 7.00 -7.97
CA GLY A 101 -17.93 6.00 -6.95
C GLY A 101 -16.48 5.53 -7.02
N PHE A 102 -16.22 4.30 -6.58
CA PHE A 102 -14.93 3.61 -6.71
C PHE A 102 -15.02 2.43 -7.69
N ASN A 103 -13.89 2.08 -8.30
CA ASN A 103 -13.78 0.89 -9.15
C ASN A 103 -13.54 -0.37 -8.32
N GLY A 104 -14.11 -1.49 -8.75
CA GLY A 104 -13.86 -2.81 -8.17
C GLY A 104 -14.34 -2.96 -6.72
N THR A 105 -13.74 -3.91 -6.01
CA THR A 105 -14.02 -4.16 -4.58
C THR A 105 -13.36 -3.09 -3.71
N LEU A 106 -14.13 -2.51 -2.79
CA LEU A 106 -13.66 -1.52 -1.83
C LEU A 106 -12.58 -2.09 -0.91
N LEU A 107 -11.45 -1.40 -0.80
CA LEU A 107 -10.33 -1.72 0.09
C LEU A 107 -10.39 -0.88 1.36
N HIS A 108 -10.23 -1.53 2.51
CA HIS A 108 -10.08 -0.92 3.82
C HIS A 108 -8.97 -1.64 4.61
N ILE A 109 -8.61 -1.12 5.78
CA ILE A 109 -7.48 -1.59 6.59
C ILE A 109 -7.54 -3.08 7.00
N TYR A 110 -8.71 -3.73 6.90
CA TYR A 110 -8.93 -5.12 7.36
C TYR A 110 -9.21 -6.13 6.25
N ASN A 111 -9.25 -5.73 4.97
CA ASN A 111 -9.49 -6.65 3.85
C ASN A 111 -8.35 -6.66 2.81
N LYS A 112 -7.16 -6.15 3.15
CA LYS A 112 -5.96 -6.23 2.32
C LYS A 112 -5.35 -7.64 2.35
N ASN A 113 -5.92 -8.55 1.59
CA ASN A 113 -5.38 -9.89 1.35
C ASN A 113 -5.49 -10.23 -0.14
N GLN A 114 -4.96 -11.38 -0.56
CA GLN A 114 -5.00 -11.76 -1.97
C GLN A 114 -6.43 -11.82 -2.53
N ARG A 115 -7.46 -12.14 -1.73
CA ARG A 115 -8.85 -12.18 -2.22
C ARG A 115 -9.37 -10.82 -2.64
N ALA A 116 -8.78 -9.74 -2.13
CA ALA A 116 -9.08 -8.39 -2.57
C ALA A 116 -8.33 -7.98 -3.84
N ILE A 117 -7.45 -8.86 -4.35
CA ILE A 117 -6.74 -8.67 -5.61
C ILE A 117 -7.42 -9.58 -6.65
N GLU A 118 -8.29 -8.99 -7.45
CA GLU A 118 -9.01 -9.66 -8.55
C GLU A 118 -8.09 -9.95 -9.77
N ASN A 119 -6.84 -9.49 -9.74
CA ASN A 119 -5.93 -9.51 -10.88
C ASN A 119 -5.10 -10.79 -10.97
N LEU A 120 -5.65 -11.81 -11.65
CA LEU A 120 -4.97 -13.08 -11.90
C LEU A 120 -3.66 -12.93 -12.68
N GLU A 121 -3.61 -11.99 -13.64
CA GLU A 121 -2.44 -11.80 -14.51
C GLU A 121 -1.19 -11.35 -13.72
N TYR A 122 -1.36 -10.40 -12.78
CA TYR A 122 -0.26 -9.95 -11.93
C TYR A 122 0.34 -11.11 -11.11
N PHE A 123 -0.50 -11.99 -10.57
CA PHE A 123 -0.02 -13.13 -9.78
C PHE A 123 0.60 -14.25 -10.61
N GLU A 124 0.22 -14.39 -11.89
CA GLU A 124 0.87 -15.32 -12.80
C GLU A 124 2.33 -14.90 -13.05
N GLU A 125 2.59 -13.60 -13.23
CA GLU A 125 3.96 -13.07 -13.38
C GLU A 125 4.81 -13.26 -12.11
N LEU A 126 4.17 -13.19 -10.94
CA LEU A 126 4.83 -13.42 -9.65
C LEU A 126 5.07 -14.90 -9.30
N ALA A 127 4.47 -15.84 -10.03
CA ALA A 127 4.56 -17.27 -9.70
C ALA A 127 6.00 -17.81 -9.64
N HIS A 128 6.95 -17.15 -10.32
CA HIS A 128 8.36 -17.49 -10.33
C HIS A 128 9.21 -16.76 -9.27
N ARG A 129 8.59 -15.92 -8.43
CA ARG A 129 9.27 -15.12 -7.39
C ARG A 129 8.78 -15.56 -6.00
N PRO A 130 9.43 -16.59 -5.43
CA PRO A 130 8.95 -17.22 -4.21
C PRO A 130 9.16 -16.34 -2.95
N ASN A 131 10.18 -15.47 -2.97
CA ASN A 131 10.55 -14.69 -1.81
C ASN A 131 9.89 -13.31 -1.82
N VAL A 132 9.36 -12.89 -0.66
CA VAL A 132 8.62 -11.64 -0.50
C VAL A 132 9.18 -10.84 0.67
N ILE A 133 9.38 -9.54 0.47
CA ILE A 133 9.52 -8.58 1.57
C ILE A 133 8.20 -7.82 1.67
N LEU A 134 7.55 -7.94 2.82
CA LEU A 134 6.28 -7.29 3.12
C LEU A 134 6.56 -6.13 4.08
N MET A 135 6.01 -4.95 3.77
CA MET A 135 6.16 -3.75 4.58
C MET A 135 4.79 -3.15 4.89
N GLY A 136 4.56 -2.73 6.13
CA GLY A 136 3.29 -2.12 6.53
C GLY A 136 3.37 -1.37 7.85
N ASP A 137 2.37 -0.53 8.10
CA ASP A 137 2.25 0.30 9.32
C ASP A 137 0.98 -0.04 10.12
N SER A 138 0.26 -1.08 9.72
CA SER A 138 -0.87 -1.61 10.46
C SER A 138 -0.78 -3.12 10.62
N LEU A 139 -1.44 -3.66 11.65
CA LEU A 139 -1.54 -5.11 11.85
C LEU A 139 -2.24 -5.82 10.69
N GLY A 140 -3.12 -5.12 9.95
CA GLY A 140 -3.80 -5.68 8.77
C GLY A 140 -2.84 -5.90 7.59
N ASP A 141 -1.79 -5.09 7.48
CA ASP A 141 -0.80 -5.21 6.41
C ASP A 141 0.04 -6.48 6.54
N ALA A 142 0.24 -6.98 7.77
CA ALA A 142 0.94 -8.26 8.01
C ALA A 142 0.26 -9.46 7.34
N ASN A 143 -0.99 -9.33 6.90
CA ASN A 143 -1.78 -10.36 6.24
C ASN A 143 -1.82 -10.18 4.71
N MET A 144 -1.11 -9.20 4.13
CA MET A 144 -1.11 -8.99 2.67
C MET A 144 -0.56 -10.19 1.88
N ASN A 145 0.26 -11.02 2.52
CA ASN A 145 0.77 -12.25 1.91
C ASN A 145 -0.21 -13.45 2.03
N GLU A 146 -1.35 -13.32 2.72
CA GLU A 146 -2.34 -14.39 2.80
C GLU A 146 -2.92 -14.70 1.42
N GLY A 147 -2.68 -15.93 0.96
CA GLY A 147 -3.04 -16.43 -0.37
C GLY A 147 -1.86 -16.57 -1.34
N VAL A 148 -0.76 -15.84 -1.12
CA VAL A 148 0.46 -16.02 -1.92
C VAL A 148 0.96 -17.46 -1.74
N ARG A 149 1.19 -18.17 -2.86
CA ARG A 149 1.48 -19.61 -2.91
C ARG A 149 2.65 -19.98 -1.96
N GLU A 150 2.56 -21.17 -1.36
CA GLU A 150 3.38 -21.68 -0.25
C GLU A 150 4.88 -21.96 -0.56
N HIS A 151 5.48 -21.27 -1.52
CA HIS A 151 6.86 -21.54 -1.91
C HIS A 151 7.69 -20.27 -1.73
N GLY A 152 8.56 -20.25 -0.71
CA GLY A 152 9.56 -19.20 -0.47
C GLY A 152 9.57 -18.60 0.93
N ALA A 153 10.49 -17.67 1.15
CA ALA A 153 10.63 -16.95 2.40
C ALA A 153 9.86 -15.61 2.36
N VAL A 154 9.15 -15.29 3.44
CA VAL A 154 8.49 -13.99 3.64
C VAL A 154 9.17 -13.29 4.80
N LEU A 155 9.69 -12.08 4.57
CA LEU A 155 10.19 -11.19 5.61
C LEU A 155 9.20 -10.05 5.81
N LYS A 156 8.68 -9.88 7.02
CA LYS A 156 7.70 -8.85 7.38
C LYS A 156 8.35 -7.74 8.20
N ILE A 157 8.28 -6.52 7.70
CA ILE A 157 8.79 -5.30 8.34
C ILE A 157 7.62 -4.40 8.71
N GLY A 158 7.42 -4.17 10.01
CA GLY A 158 6.35 -3.34 10.56
C GLY A 158 6.86 -1.99 11.04
N PHE A 159 6.24 -0.89 10.60
CA PHE A 159 6.52 0.45 11.13
C PHE A 159 5.52 0.81 12.22
N LEU A 160 5.99 1.08 13.43
CA LEU A 160 5.14 1.41 14.58
C LEU A 160 5.46 2.82 15.09
N SER A 161 4.62 3.79 14.74
CA SER A 161 4.79 5.20 15.12
C SER A 161 3.68 5.74 16.03
N VAL A 162 2.58 5.00 16.23
CA VAL A 162 1.40 5.48 16.99
C VAL A 162 1.04 4.47 18.07
N ASN A 163 0.74 4.96 19.28
CA ASN A 163 0.33 4.15 20.44
C ASN A 163 1.29 2.96 20.68
N ILE A 164 2.60 3.24 20.66
CA ILE A 164 3.67 2.23 20.64
C ILE A 164 3.50 1.22 21.77
N ASP A 165 3.29 1.68 23.02
CA ASP A 165 3.18 0.79 24.18
C ASP A 165 2.01 -0.19 24.09
N ASP A 166 0.90 0.23 23.47
CA ASP A 166 -0.31 -0.59 23.34
C ASP A 166 -0.16 -1.65 22.24
N TYR A 167 0.52 -1.31 21.14
CA TYR A 167 0.58 -2.14 19.93
C TYR A 167 1.86 -2.95 19.80
N LEU A 168 2.95 -2.58 20.47
CA LEU A 168 4.25 -3.26 20.35
C LEU A 168 4.16 -4.78 20.56
N PRO A 169 3.44 -5.32 21.58
CA PRO A 169 3.32 -6.77 21.74
C PRO A 169 2.69 -7.47 20.53
N GLN A 170 1.72 -6.82 19.88
CA GLN A 170 1.01 -7.37 18.72
C GLN A 170 1.87 -7.25 17.45
N TYR A 171 2.67 -6.20 17.33
CA TYR A 171 3.61 -6.04 16.23
C TYR A 171 4.73 -7.09 16.30
N LEU A 172 5.28 -7.34 17.49
CA LEU A 172 6.30 -8.37 17.69
C LEU A 172 5.80 -9.80 17.43
N ASP A 173 4.49 -10.05 17.53
CA ASP A 173 3.86 -11.32 17.15
C ASP A 173 3.67 -11.46 15.63
N LYS A 174 3.47 -10.35 14.92
CA LYS A 174 3.05 -10.34 13.50
C LYS A 174 4.13 -10.00 12.49
N PHE A 175 5.17 -9.28 12.91
CA PHE A 175 6.27 -8.84 12.06
C PHE A 175 7.60 -9.40 12.56
N ASP A 176 8.48 -9.76 11.62
CA ASP A 176 9.82 -10.26 11.95
C ASP A 176 10.74 -9.12 12.40
N VAL A 177 10.53 -7.92 11.86
CA VAL A 177 11.26 -6.69 12.20
C VAL A 177 10.24 -5.60 12.52
N VAL A 178 10.38 -4.97 13.69
CA VAL A 178 9.55 -3.83 14.10
C VAL A 178 10.40 -2.58 14.22
N LEU A 179 10.07 -1.55 13.44
CA LEU A 179 10.75 -0.26 13.41
C LEU A 179 9.91 0.76 14.19
N ILE A 180 10.38 1.12 15.38
CA ILE A 180 9.68 2.04 16.28
C ILE A 180 10.06 3.48 15.93
N ASP A 181 9.06 4.28 15.61
CA ASP A 181 9.19 5.69 15.23
C ASP A 181 10.28 5.98 14.15
N ASP A 182 10.45 5.04 13.22
CA ASP A 182 11.42 5.18 12.12
C ASP A 182 10.77 5.82 10.89
N GLN A 183 11.29 7.00 10.52
CA GLN A 183 10.87 7.76 9.34
C GLN A 183 11.81 7.55 8.14
N THR A 184 12.54 6.43 8.11
CA THR A 184 13.52 6.09 7.08
C THR A 184 13.26 4.72 6.46
N MET A 185 13.89 4.47 5.31
CA MET A 185 13.98 3.17 4.65
C MET A 185 15.37 2.56 4.83
N THR A 186 16.11 2.92 5.88
CA THR A 186 17.52 2.50 6.06
C THR A 186 17.64 0.99 6.20
N VAL A 187 16.82 0.37 7.05
CA VAL A 187 16.82 -1.09 7.26
C VAL A 187 16.45 -1.81 5.96
N PHE A 188 15.41 -1.34 5.26
CA PHE A 188 15.00 -1.93 4.00
C PHE A 188 16.08 -1.83 2.93
N ASN A 189 16.69 -0.65 2.76
CA ASN A 189 17.80 -0.45 1.84
C ASN A 189 19.00 -1.35 2.17
N ALA A 190 19.36 -1.50 3.45
CA ALA A 190 20.43 -2.38 3.87
C ALA A 190 20.15 -3.85 3.52
N ILE A 191 18.89 -4.29 3.62
CA ILE A 191 18.49 -5.63 3.17
C ILE A 191 18.64 -5.75 1.64
N LEU A 192 18.17 -4.76 0.88
CA LEU A 192 18.29 -4.76 -0.58
C LEU A 192 19.76 -4.84 -1.04
N ASP A 193 20.68 -4.18 -0.32
CA ASP A 193 22.11 -4.19 -0.63
C ASP A 193 22.78 -5.56 -0.41
N LEU A 194 22.12 -6.47 0.31
CA LEU A 194 22.59 -7.85 0.52
C LEU A 194 21.99 -8.86 -0.46
N ILE A 195 21.01 -8.45 -1.28
CA ILE A 195 20.34 -9.32 -2.25
C ILE A 195 21.14 -9.28 -3.56
N PRO A 196 21.62 -10.44 -4.06
CA PRO A 196 22.45 -10.52 -5.27
C PRO A 196 21.68 -10.27 -6.57
#